data_AF-A0A4R9M1K9-F1
#
_entry.id   AF-A0A4R9M1K9-F1
#
_cell.length_a   1.000
_cell.length_b   1.000
_cell.length_c   1.000
_cell.angle_alpha   90.00
_cell.angle_beta   90.00
_cell.angle_gamma   90.00
#
_symmetry.space_group_name_H-M   'P 1'
#
loop_
_entity.id
_entity.type
_entity.pdbx_description
1 polymer ?
#
loop_
_entity_poly.entity_id
_entity_poly.type
_entity_poly.pdbx_seq_one_letter_code
_entity_poly.pdbx_strand_id
1 'polypeptide(L)'
;MIFFLSAPYLFYILFAFMETPPWFVLQSRTTVVTISSLFLALQILFHFQSEKISSFLKDRIVWGKSLPYLLAAYFLFSLLFPLENMNWGDGLILLENSFLDVKLFGFQVALDEVGSTVFNSLFSRTLPMFGEEIDAKLSYQLVSYLCGIVFLLGIGWYLPSEKRENRELSGILLFLVSGGSLLFFGYAENYAILTLLVLFFLIWTRKAILADKQPIYILLGATLWVSVCILFHIVSGYLAFVLLYLWLRFSPKEEKLRHLLYCSLAGFSVLVLGFSYFLFFSDPTIDRQSSHILHPPFYPWRRMISIGHTKDFFSVLWWNCFLPAYFCLAVFLYQKDKWKQILSLPENRIFLFSILGFTLHALTMNPLLGFPGDWDIMGVYWTSFALLGWVFWKEVPSLAFRFLPLLAFTGILFVWNAQTLSIVPEDDESERVFTKELVVAYSELNGKKIGSLPKGDKKFFSKMDFFFFKAYLVTERICPFSEKEQILSELKSLREEFQSAYDRKLAKDKTWYKDFITRATETNTKYVKSLKANKLCHHRL
;
A
#
# COMPACT_ATOMS: atom_id res chain seq x y z
N MET A 1 -16.38 25.68 16.12
CA MET A 1 -15.65 24.47 16.55
C MET A 1 -16.57 23.26 16.74
N ILE A 2 -17.70 23.35 17.45
CA ILE A 2 -18.66 22.23 17.54
C ILE A 2 -19.09 21.71 16.15
N PHE A 3 -19.48 22.61 15.24
CA PHE A 3 -19.83 22.25 13.86
C PHE A 3 -18.69 21.50 13.14
N PHE A 4 -17.44 21.92 13.36
CA PHE A 4 -16.27 21.24 12.81
C PHE A 4 -16.17 19.82 13.40
N LEU A 5 -16.12 19.67 14.73
CA LEU A 5 -16.06 18.35 15.37
C LEU A 5 -17.24 17.43 15.00
N SER A 6 -18.40 17.99 14.68
CA SER A 6 -19.60 17.27 14.25
C SER A 6 -19.60 16.88 12.76
N ALA A 7 -18.85 17.58 11.92
CA ALA A 7 -18.90 17.40 10.47
C ALA A 7 -18.61 15.96 10.00
N PRO A 8 -17.63 15.22 10.55
CA PRO A 8 -17.36 13.85 10.13
C PRO A 8 -18.56 12.92 10.26
N TYR A 9 -19.30 13.01 11.37
CA TYR A 9 -20.50 12.20 11.57
C TYR A 9 -21.60 12.56 10.56
N LEU A 10 -21.77 13.86 10.30
CA LEU A 10 -22.71 14.33 9.28
C LEU A 10 -22.31 13.86 7.88
N PHE A 11 -21.02 13.84 7.55
CA PHE A 11 -20.52 13.29 6.28
C PHE A 11 -20.88 11.81 6.12
N TYR A 12 -20.63 10.98 7.14
CA TYR A 12 -21.00 9.56 7.09
C TYR A 12 -22.51 9.35 6.97
N ILE A 13 -23.31 10.14 7.70
CA ILE A 13 -24.77 10.12 7.55
C ILE A 13 -25.13 10.45 6.10
N LEU A 14 -24.70 11.59 5.56
CA LEU A 14 -25.03 12.01 4.20
C LEU A 14 -24.62 10.98 3.14
N PHE A 15 -23.42 10.42 3.24
CA PHE A 15 -22.94 9.41 2.30
C PHE A 15 -23.72 8.10 2.37
N ALA A 16 -24.22 7.71 3.54
CA ALA A 16 -25.08 6.54 3.67
C ALA A 16 -26.45 6.68 2.97
N PHE A 17 -26.88 7.90 2.63
CA PHE A 17 -28.12 8.17 1.89
C PHE A 17 -27.91 8.28 0.37
N MET A 18 -26.67 8.21 -0.12
CA MET A 18 -26.40 8.19 -1.57
C MET A 18 -26.84 6.86 -2.18
N GLU A 19 -27.33 6.90 -3.42
CA GLU A 19 -27.66 5.69 -4.19
C GLU A 19 -26.45 4.79 -4.37
N THR A 20 -25.28 5.41 -4.61
CA THR A 20 -23.97 4.75 -4.63
C THR A 20 -23.06 5.41 -3.59
N PRO A 21 -22.98 4.85 -2.37
CA PRO A 21 -22.07 5.34 -1.35
C PRO A 21 -20.61 5.30 -1.85
N PRO A 22 -19.74 6.18 -1.33
CA PRO A 22 -18.31 6.07 -1.57
C PRO A 22 -17.78 4.70 -1.14
N TRP A 23 -16.77 4.17 -1.85
CA TRP A 23 -16.22 2.82 -1.63
C TRP A 23 -15.67 2.58 -0.21
N PHE A 24 -15.33 3.65 0.52
CA PHE A 24 -14.86 3.57 1.92
C PHE A 24 -16.01 3.45 2.94
N VAL A 25 -17.28 3.47 2.51
CA VAL A 25 -18.45 3.23 3.36
C VAL A 25 -18.88 1.78 3.19
N LEU A 26 -18.26 0.90 3.96
CA LEU A 26 -18.45 -0.56 3.87
C LEU A 26 -19.69 -1.10 4.60
N GLN A 27 -20.18 -0.36 5.59
CA GLN A 27 -21.24 -0.82 6.47
C GLN A 27 -22.63 -0.50 5.91
N SER A 28 -23.64 -1.26 6.37
CA SER A 28 -25.03 -1.00 5.99
C SER A 28 -25.46 0.43 6.35
N ARG A 29 -26.37 1.00 5.56
CA ARG A 29 -26.92 2.34 5.79
C ARG A 29 -27.44 2.51 7.22
N THR A 30 -28.17 1.52 7.74
CA THR A 30 -28.70 1.53 9.10
C THR A 30 -27.58 1.62 10.12
N THR A 31 -26.56 0.77 10.01
CA THR A 31 -25.39 0.76 10.89
C THR A 31 -24.68 2.12 10.88
N VAL A 32 -24.33 2.64 9.70
CA VAL A 32 -23.63 3.93 9.57
C VAL A 32 -24.44 5.07 10.21
N VAL A 33 -25.72 5.19 9.85
CA VAL A 33 -26.58 6.28 10.35
C VAL A 33 -26.76 6.20 11.87
N THR A 34 -27.02 5.01 12.43
CA THR A 34 -27.21 4.83 13.87
C THR A 34 -25.96 5.23 14.65
N ILE A 35 -24.79 4.74 14.25
CA ILE A 35 -23.55 5.00 14.99
C ILE A 35 -23.07 6.44 14.79
N SER A 36 -23.14 6.98 13.59
CA SER A 36 -22.81 8.39 13.37
C SER A 36 -23.75 9.32 14.15
N SER A 37 -25.05 9.01 14.25
CA SER A 37 -25.99 9.80 15.05
C SER A 37 -25.71 9.72 16.55
N LEU A 38 -25.39 8.51 17.06
CA LEU A 38 -24.99 8.31 18.45
C LEU A 38 -23.73 9.12 18.80
N PHE A 39 -22.70 9.03 17.97
CA PHE A 39 -21.44 9.76 18.19
C PHE A 39 -21.58 11.26 17.97
N LEU A 40 -22.47 11.70 17.08
CA LEU A 40 -22.82 13.11 16.94
C LEU A 40 -23.42 13.66 18.24
N ALA A 41 -24.40 12.95 18.82
CA ALA A 41 -24.98 13.32 20.11
C ALA A 41 -23.93 13.32 21.22
N LEU A 42 -23.08 12.28 21.28
CA LEU A 42 -21.98 12.18 22.23
C LEU A 42 -20.99 13.34 22.08
N GLN A 43 -20.62 13.71 20.85
CA GLN A 43 -19.71 14.82 20.58
C GLN A 43 -20.28 16.15 21.07
N ILE A 44 -21.58 16.39 20.87
CA ILE A 44 -22.28 17.59 21.33
C ILE A 44 -22.26 17.65 22.87
N LEU A 45 -22.65 16.56 23.53
CA LEU A 45 -22.63 16.47 25.00
C LEU A 45 -21.21 16.67 25.56
N PHE A 46 -20.24 15.98 24.98
CA PHE A 46 -18.83 16.05 25.38
C PHE A 46 -18.27 17.46 25.18
N HIS A 47 -18.68 18.17 24.12
CA HIS A 47 -18.25 19.55 23.89
C HIS A 47 -18.70 20.48 25.03
N PHE A 48 -19.98 20.43 25.42
CA PHE A 48 -20.53 21.27 26.49
C PHE A 48 -20.01 20.91 27.88
N GLN A 49 -19.66 19.64 28.10
CA GLN A 49 -19.11 19.18 29.38
C GLN A 49 -17.58 19.15 29.42
N SER A 50 -16.91 19.57 28.33
CA SER A 50 -15.47 19.34 28.15
C SER A 50 -14.59 19.86 29.28
N GLU A 51 -14.92 20.99 29.90
CA GLU A 51 -14.15 21.52 31.04
C GLU A 51 -14.24 20.61 32.26
N LYS A 52 -15.44 20.17 32.65
CA LYS A 52 -15.68 19.26 33.77
C LYS A 52 -15.07 17.87 33.53
N ILE A 53 -15.18 17.36 32.31
CA ILE A 53 -14.62 16.05 31.95
C ILE A 53 -13.08 16.15 31.88
N SER A 54 -12.54 17.27 31.36
CA SER A 54 -11.09 17.47 31.26
C SER A 54 -10.43 17.49 32.63
N SER A 55 -11.01 18.18 33.61
CA SER A 55 -10.47 18.20 34.98
C SER A 55 -10.52 16.82 35.64
N PHE A 56 -11.54 16.01 35.35
CA PHE A 56 -11.63 14.64 35.84
C PHE A 56 -10.60 13.69 35.20
N LEU A 57 -10.30 13.88 33.91
CA LEU A 57 -9.45 12.97 33.13
C LEU A 57 -7.97 13.36 33.09
N LYS A 58 -7.62 14.62 33.38
CA LYS A 58 -6.24 15.15 33.30
C LYS A 58 -5.22 14.37 34.12
N ASP A 59 -5.64 13.77 35.23
CA ASP A 59 -4.77 13.02 36.14
C ASP A 59 -4.88 11.49 35.97
N ARG A 60 -5.71 10.98 35.04
CA ARG A 60 -6.10 9.56 35.00
C ARG A 60 -5.84 8.82 33.68
N ILE A 61 -5.43 9.48 32.60
CA ILE A 61 -5.19 8.84 31.29
C ILE A 61 -3.69 8.67 31.04
N VAL A 62 -2.97 8.13 32.01
CA VAL A 62 -1.57 7.74 31.82
C VAL A 62 -1.49 6.22 31.84
N TRP A 63 -1.33 5.64 30.65
CA TRP A 63 -1.34 4.19 30.47
C TRP A 63 0.07 3.59 30.57
N GLY A 64 1.04 4.32 31.14
CA GLY A 64 2.49 4.08 31.02
C GLY A 64 2.94 2.61 31.02
N LYS A 65 2.59 1.85 32.06
CA LYS A 65 2.93 0.40 32.15
C LYS A 65 1.95 -0.52 31.41
N SER A 66 0.72 -0.07 31.18
CA SER A 66 -0.34 -0.85 30.53
C SER A 66 -0.30 -0.79 29.01
N LEU A 67 0.35 0.23 28.44
CA LEU A 67 0.43 0.47 27.01
C LEU A 67 0.95 -0.74 26.21
N PRO A 68 2.03 -1.44 26.61
CA PRO A 68 2.45 -2.68 25.94
C PRO A 68 1.36 -3.73 25.84
N TYR A 69 0.59 -3.94 26.91
CA TYR A 69 -0.49 -4.93 26.93
C TYR A 69 -1.67 -4.52 26.05
N LEU A 70 -1.96 -3.21 25.98
CA LEU A 70 -2.99 -2.69 25.08
C LEU A 70 -2.59 -2.82 23.61
N LEU A 71 -1.34 -2.54 23.27
CA LEU A 71 -0.82 -2.74 21.91
C LEU A 71 -0.77 -4.22 21.55
N ALA A 72 -0.40 -5.09 22.49
CA ALA A 72 -0.46 -6.54 22.30
C ALA A 72 -1.90 -7.02 22.11
N ALA A 73 -2.86 -6.54 22.91
CA ALA A 73 -4.27 -6.86 22.76
C ALA A 73 -4.82 -6.38 21.41
N TYR A 74 -4.42 -5.18 20.97
CA TYR A 74 -4.76 -4.67 19.65
C TYR A 74 -4.16 -5.55 18.54
N PHE A 75 -2.90 -5.96 18.66
CA PHE A 75 -2.29 -6.89 17.70
C PHE A 75 -3.04 -8.23 17.64
N LEU A 76 -3.33 -8.83 18.80
CA LEU A 76 -4.09 -10.09 18.88
C LEU A 76 -5.49 -9.93 18.29
N PHE A 77 -6.14 -8.79 18.52
CA PHE A 77 -7.41 -8.47 17.89
C PHE A 77 -7.30 -8.39 16.36
N SER A 78 -6.25 -7.75 15.85
CA SER A 78 -5.97 -7.66 14.42
C SER A 78 -5.65 -9.02 13.76
N LEU A 79 -5.15 -10.01 14.52
CA LEU A 79 -5.01 -11.38 14.03
C LEU A 79 -6.36 -12.07 13.79
N LEU A 80 -7.43 -11.64 14.47
CA LEU A 80 -8.77 -12.19 14.29
C LEU A 80 -9.44 -11.69 12.99
N PHE A 81 -8.97 -10.57 12.44
CA PHE A 81 -9.53 -9.91 11.27
C PHE A 81 -8.43 -9.53 10.27
N PRO A 82 -7.71 -10.51 9.66
CA PRO A 82 -6.80 -10.23 8.56
C PRO A 82 -7.51 -9.50 7.43
N LEU A 83 -6.84 -8.60 6.71
CA LEU A 83 -7.41 -8.04 5.48
C LEU A 83 -7.25 -9.05 4.33
N GLU A 84 -8.28 -9.87 4.11
CA GLU A 84 -8.23 -10.96 3.12
C GLU A 84 -9.00 -10.67 1.82
N ASN A 85 -9.84 -9.64 1.80
CA ASN A 85 -10.64 -9.31 0.62
C ASN A 85 -9.75 -8.86 -0.54
N MET A 86 -9.62 -9.72 -1.56
CA MET A 86 -8.73 -9.52 -2.70
C MET A 86 -9.23 -8.46 -3.71
N ASN A 87 -10.43 -7.92 -3.55
CA ASN A 87 -10.91 -6.77 -4.34
C ASN A 87 -10.33 -5.43 -3.88
N TRP A 88 -9.64 -5.43 -2.73
CA TRP A 88 -8.98 -4.27 -2.16
C TRP A 88 -7.48 -4.35 -2.44
N GLY A 89 -7.05 -4.23 -3.69
CA GLY A 89 -5.67 -4.41 -4.13
C GLY A 89 -5.61 -5.00 -5.54
N ASP A 90 -4.41 -5.36 -6.02
CA ASP A 90 -4.23 -6.29 -7.13
C ASP A 90 -3.95 -7.73 -6.66
N GLY A 91 -4.28 -8.05 -5.41
CA GLY A 91 -4.07 -9.34 -4.76
C GLY A 91 -4.19 -10.57 -5.67
N LEU A 92 -5.27 -10.75 -6.44
CA LEU A 92 -5.37 -11.92 -7.33
C LEU A 92 -4.24 -12.00 -8.37
N ILE A 93 -3.95 -10.88 -9.04
CA ILE A 93 -2.91 -10.78 -10.08
C ILE A 93 -1.53 -10.86 -9.44
N LEU A 94 -1.32 -10.18 -8.31
CA LEU A 94 -0.06 -10.21 -7.58
C LEU A 94 0.26 -11.65 -7.13
N LEU A 95 -0.69 -12.32 -6.47
CA LEU A 95 -0.51 -13.65 -5.92
C LEU A 95 -0.28 -14.70 -7.02
N GLU A 96 -0.98 -14.60 -8.15
CA GLU A 96 -0.73 -15.43 -9.33
C GLU A 96 0.70 -15.26 -9.85
N ASN A 97 1.09 -14.01 -10.14
CA ASN A 97 2.40 -13.69 -10.68
C ASN A 97 3.53 -14.08 -9.72
N SER A 98 3.34 -13.81 -8.43
CA SER A 98 4.30 -14.14 -7.39
C SER A 98 4.49 -15.65 -7.29
N PHE A 99 3.39 -16.42 -7.26
CA PHE A 99 3.47 -17.87 -7.17
C PHE A 99 4.10 -18.49 -8.43
N LEU A 100 3.73 -18.02 -9.62
CA LEU A 100 4.32 -18.46 -10.89
C LEU A 100 5.82 -18.19 -10.94
N ASP A 101 6.25 -16.95 -10.68
CA ASP A 101 7.65 -16.56 -10.74
C ASP A 101 8.48 -17.28 -9.66
N VAL A 102 7.95 -17.45 -8.44
CA VAL A 102 8.61 -18.22 -7.38
C VAL A 102 8.75 -19.69 -7.74
N LYS A 103 7.74 -20.31 -8.37
CA LYS A 103 7.82 -21.71 -8.79
C LYS A 103 8.81 -21.93 -9.93
N LEU A 104 8.88 -21.02 -10.90
CA LEU A 104 9.76 -21.14 -12.06
C LEU A 104 11.20 -20.70 -11.77
N PHE A 105 11.39 -19.65 -10.98
CA PHE A 105 12.67 -18.95 -10.85
C PHE A 105 13.17 -18.85 -9.41
N GLY A 106 12.33 -19.18 -8.43
CA GLY A 106 12.63 -19.05 -7.01
C GLY A 106 12.47 -17.63 -6.47
N PHE A 107 12.08 -16.65 -7.29
CA PHE A 107 11.74 -15.30 -6.87
C PHE A 107 10.97 -14.53 -7.96
N GLN A 108 10.08 -13.65 -7.51
CA GLN A 108 9.44 -12.63 -8.32
C GLN A 108 10.36 -11.42 -8.44
N VAL A 109 10.41 -10.84 -9.64
CA VAL A 109 11.17 -9.64 -9.92
C VAL A 109 10.26 -8.62 -10.58
N ALA A 110 10.04 -7.48 -9.94
CA ALA A 110 9.40 -6.32 -10.55
C ALA A 110 10.34 -5.11 -10.47
N LEU A 111 10.51 -4.36 -11.56
CA LEU A 111 11.46 -3.24 -11.61
C LEU A 111 11.07 -2.13 -10.62
N ASP A 112 9.77 -1.90 -10.44
CA ASP A 112 9.30 -0.77 -9.64
C ASP A 112 9.27 -1.05 -8.12
N GLU A 113 9.49 -2.31 -7.72
CA GLU A 113 9.36 -2.79 -6.34
C GLU A 113 10.21 -4.06 -6.07
N VAL A 114 11.44 -4.05 -6.58
CA VAL A 114 12.33 -5.22 -6.57
C VAL A 114 12.62 -5.74 -5.16
N GLY A 115 12.77 -4.83 -4.19
CA GLY A 115 13.01 -5.16 -2.79
C GLY A 115 11.82 -5.88 -2.15
N SER A 116 10.59 -5.42 -2.42
CA SER A 116 9.39 -6.02 -1.85
C SER A 116 9.11 -7.41 -2.42
N THR A 117 9.14 -7.53 -3.75
CA THR A 117 8.85 -8.79 -4.46
C THR A 117 9.87 -9.88 -4.15
N VAL A 118 11.16 -9.54 -4.08
CA VAL A 118 12.22 -10.49 -3.73
C VAL A 118 12.11 -10.89 -2.26
N PHE A 119 11.86 -9.94 -1.34
CA PHE A 119 11.73 -10.26 0.08
C PHE A 119 10.57 -11.23 0.34
N ASN A 120 9.39 -10.95 -0.21
CA ASN A 120 8.23 -11.85 -0.10
C ASN A 120 8.49 -13.21 -0.74
N SER A 121 9.17 -13.24 -1.89
CA SER A 121 9.55 -14.51 -2.52
C SER A 121 10.47 -15.37 -1.66
N LEU A 122 11.47 -14.77 -1.03
CA LEU A 122 12.38 -15.46 -0.13
C LEU A 122 11.62 -15.99 1.08
N PHE A 123 10.69 -15.20 1.63
CA PHE A 123 9.87 -15.62 2.76
C PHE A 123 8.95 -16.80 2.38
N SER A 124 8.27 -16.75 1.24
CA SER A 124 7.42 -17.83 0.73
C SER A 124 8.20 -19.15 0.57
N ARG A 125 9.48 -19.08 0.19
CA ARG A 125 10.36 -20.26 0.07
C ARG A 125 10.83 -20.83 1.40
N THR A 126 10.66 -20.11 2.50
CA THR A 126 10.93 -20.67 3.84
C THR A 126 9.74 -21.44 4.41
N LEU A 127 8.52 -21.27 3.88
CA LEU A 127 7.31 -21.96 4.33
C LEU A 127 7.45 -23.51 4.36
N PRO A 128 8.07 -24.16 3.36
CA PRO A 128 8.30 -25.62 3.40
C PRO A 128 9.16 -26.10 4.57
N MET A 129 10.01 -25.23 5.14
CA MET A 129 10.81 -25.58 6.33
C MET A 129 9.92 -25.71 7.59
N PHE A 130 8.70 -25.16 7.55
CA PHE A 130 7.70 -25.23 8.61
C PHE A 130 6.56 -26.21 8.31
N GLY A 131 6.67 -27.00 7.24
CA GLY A 131 5.64 -27.96 6.83
C GLY A 131 4.51 -27.38 5.98
N GLU A 132 4.61 -26.11 5.59
CA GLU A 132 3.64 -25.43 4.73
C GLU A 132 4.05 -25.46 3.26
N GLU A 133 3.08 -25.48 2.35
CA GLU A 133 3.40 -25.32 0.92
C GLU A 133 3.86 -23.89 0.61
N ILE A 134 4.55 -23.73 -0.53
CA ILE A 134 4.77 -22.39 -1.08
C ILE A 134 3.40 -21.76 -1.34
N ASP A 135 3.11 -20.67 -0.63
CA ASP A 135 1.91 -19.87 -0.79
C ASP A 135 2.28 -18.39 -0.73
N ALA A 136 1.95 -17.65 -1.80
CA ALA A 136 2.21 -16.22 -1.87
C ALA A 136 1.34 -15.45 -0.87
N LYS A 137 0.06 -15.80 -0.70
CA LYS A 137 -0.88 -15.09 0.18
C LYS A 137 -0.39 -15.17 1.61
N LEU A 138 -0.10 -16.38 2.08
CA LEU A 138 0.41 -16.59 3.43
C LEU A 138 1.73 -15.85 3.66
N SER A 139 2.62 -15.85 2.67
CA SER A 139 3.88 -15.10 2.76
C SER A 139 3.65 -13.61 2.97
N TYR A 140 2.83 -12.98 2.12
CA TYR A 140 2.51 -11.56 2.23
C TYR A 140 1.81 -11.22 3.55
N GLN A 141 0.86 -12.06 4.00
CA GLN A 141 0.16 -11.88 5.28
C GLN A 141 1.13 -11.93 6.47
N LEU A 142 2.03 -12.92 6.50
CA LEU A 142 3.02 -13.05 7.58
C LEU A 142 4.00 -11.87 7.59
N VAL A 143 4.47 -11.44 6.42
CA VAL A 143 5.30 -10.23 6.30
C VAL A 143 4.56 -9.00 6.79
N SER A 144 3.29 -8.82 6.41
CA SER A 144 2.43 -7.75 6.91
C SER A 144 2.34 -7.75 8.43
N TYR A 145 2.07 -8.90 9.06
CA TYR A 145 2.01 -9.04 10.52
C TYR A 145 3.35 -8.76 11.21
N LEU A 146 4.46 -9.24 10.65
CA LEU A 146 5.80 -8.92 11.17
C LEU A 146 6.06 -7.42 11.12
N CYS A 147 5.69 -6.76 10.01
CA CYS A 147 5.72 -5.31 9.92
C CYS A 147 4.81 -4.65 10.97
N GLY A 148 3.64 -5.21 11.27
CA GLY A 148 2.75 -4.76 12.33
C GLY A 148 3.34 -4.84 13.73
N ILE A 149 4.02 -5.94 14.06
CA ILE A 149 4.75 -6.05 15.33
C ILE A 149 5.80 -4.94 15.43
N VAL A 150 6.62 -4.79 14.39
CA VAL A 150 7.69 -3.79 14.36
C VAL A 150 7.13 -2.37 14.40
N PHE A 151 6.00 -2.13 13.72
CA PHE A 151 5.25 -0.87 13.74
C PHE A 151 4.77 -0.52 15.16
N LEU A 152 4.12 -1.46 15.85
CA LEU A 152 3.62 -1.28 17.22
C LEU A 152 4.77 -1.05 18.21
N LEU A 153 5.89 -1.78 18.06
CA LEU A 153 7.13 -1.51 18.81
C LEU A 153 7.66 -0.10 18.51
N GLY A 154 7.62 0.30 17.24
CA GLY A 154 8.01 1.62 16.76
C GLY A 154 7.22 2.74 17.44
N ILE A 155 5.90 2.74 17.33
CA ILE A 155 5.05 3.81 17.89
C ILE A 155 4.90 3.73 19.41
N GLY A 156 4.96 2.53 19.99
CA GLY A 156 4.74 2.28 21.42
C GLY A 156 6.00 2.47 22.27
N TRP A 157 7.18 2.15 21.73
CA TRP A 157 8.46 2.25 22.44
C TRP A 157 9.44 3.24 21.85
N TYR A 158 9.62 3.25 20.53
CA TYR A 158 10.67 4.05 19.92
C TYR A 158 10.25 5.51 19.72
N LEU A 159 9.02 5.78 19.30
CA LEU A 159 8.51 7.14 19.05
C LEU A 159 8.39 7.98 20.34
N PRO A 160 7.84 7.49 21.46
CA PRO A 160 7.69 8.29 22.67
C PRO A 160 9.07 8.57 23.29
N SER A 161 9.45 9.85 23.38
CA SER A 161 10.69 10.31 24.01
C SER A 161 10.61 10.41 25.54
N GLU A 162 9.43 10.19 26.10
CA GLU A 162 9.16 10.35 27.54
C GLU A 162 9.52 9.09 28.33
N LYS A 163 9.75 9.28 29.63
CA LYS A 163 9.87 8.16 30.58
C LYS A 163 8.64 7.26 30.44
N ARG A 164 8.84 5.93 30.54
CA ARG A 164 7.77 4.92 30.36
C ARG A 164 6.50 5.22 31.13
N GLU A 165 6.64 5.86 32.29
CA GLU A 165 5.54 6.19 33.21
C GLU A 165 4.59 7.25 32.67
N ASN A 166 4.98 8.09 31.72
CA ASN A 166 4.18 9.23 31.23
C ASN A 166 3.57 9.01 29.84
N ARG A 167 3.67 7.79 29.29
CA ARG A 167 3.22 7.54 27.90
C ARG A 167 1.70 7.64 27.77
N GLU A 168 1.26 8.56 26.92
CA GLU A 168 -0.15 8.73 26.56
C GLU A 168 -0.56 7.82 25.39
N LEU A 169 -1.63 7.04 25.58
CA LEU A 169 -2.21 6.17 24.55
C LEU A 169 -2.95 6.95 23.46
N SER A 170 -3.57 8.08 23.81
CA SER A 170 -4.49 8.81 22.94
C SER A 170 -3.82 9.33 21.66
N GLY A 171 -2.57 9.81 21.76
CA GLY A 171 -1.78 10.21 20.59
C GLY A 171 -1.33 9.02 19.72
N ILE A 172 -1.16 7.84 20.31
CA ILE A 172 -0.83 6.61 19.59
C ILE A 172 -2.05 6.11 18.80
N LEU A 173 -3.26 6.31 19.31
CA LEU A 173 -4.48 5.92 18.61
C LEU A 173 -4.65 6.64 17.27
N LEU A 174 -4.09 7.84 17.07
CA LEU A 174 -4.06 8.50 15.74
C LEU A 174 -3.43 7.63 14.66
N PHE A 175 -2.50 6.76 15.04
CA PHE A 175 -1.92 5.78 14.14
C PHE A 175 -2.88 4.59 13.94
N LEU A 176 -3.47 4.07 15.00
CA LEU A 176 -4.17 2.78 14.98
C LEU A 176 -5.60 2.81 14.43
N VAL A 177 -6.22 3.98 14.28
CA VAL A 177 -7.64 4.11 13.89
C VAL A 177 -7.85 4.68 12.49
N SER A 178 -6.83 4.60 11.63
CA SER A 178 -6.88 5.05 10.23
C SER A 178 -6.60 3.91 9.26
N GLY A 179 -7.14 3.98 8.04
CA GLY A 179 -7.04 2.91 7.04
C GLY A 179 -5.60 2.49 6.72
N GLY A 180 -4.64 3.43 6.74
CA GLY A 180 -3.22 3.12 6.47
C GLY A 180 -2.61 2.11 7.44
N SER A 181 -3.16 1.97 8.65
CA SER A 181 -2.69 0.95 9.60
C SER A 181 -3.13 -0.47 9.25
N LEU A 182 -4.16 -0.66 8.42
CA LEU A 182 -4.61 -1.99 7.97
C LEU A 182 -3.56 -2.73 7.15
N LEU A 183 -2.63 -2.00 6.51
CA LEU A 183 -1.51 -2.57 5.76
C LEU A 183 -0.64 -3.52 6.61
N PHE A 184 -0.67 -3.37 7.94
CA PHE A 184 0.16 -4.13 8.87
C PHE A 184 -0.52 -5.37 9.47
N PHE A 185 -1.77 -5.63 9.11
CA PHE A 185 -2.58 -6.63 9.78
C PHE A 185 -3.15 -7.64 8.80
N GLY A 186 -2.25 -8.37 8.14
CA GLY A 186 -2.60 -9.48 7.25
C GLY A 186 -3.03 -9.02 5.86
N TYR A 187 -2.62 -7.83 5.44
CA TYR A 187 -2.87 -7.35 4.09
C TYR A 187 -1.87 -7.95 3.10
N ALA A 188 -2.36 -8.62 2.06
CA ALA A 188 -1.55 -9.42 1.16
C ALA A 188 -0.95 -8.63 -0.02
N GLU A 189 -0.18 -7.56 0.26
CA GLU A 189 0.37 -6.63 -0.75
C GLU A 189 1.77 -6.11 -0.40
N ASN A 190 2.43 -5.45 -1.36
CA ASN A 190 3.81 -4.96 -1.24
C ASN A 190 4.01 -3.76 -0.27
N TYR A 191 2.95 -3.07 0.14
CA TYR A 191 3.07 -1.75 0.78
C TYR A 191 3.33 -1.78 2.30
N ALA A 192 3.24 -2.93 2.97
CA ALA A 192 3.47 -3.03 4.42
C ALA A 192 4.92 -2.65 4.80
N ILE A 193 5.90 -3.27 4.15
CA ILE A 193 7.33 -3.01 4.42
C ILE A 193 7.66 -1.55 4.06
N LEU A 194 7.19 -1.09 2.89
CA LEU A 194 7.41 0.27 2.45
C LEU A 194 6.89 1.30 3.46
N THR A 195 5.65 1.13 3.92
CA THR A 195 5.02 2.05 4.89
C THR A 195 5.82 2.09 6.19
N LEU A 196 6.32 0.94 6.65
CA LEU A 196 7.21 0.87 7.82
C LEU A 196 8.55 1.60 7.59
N LEU A 197 9.14 1.42 6.41
CA LEU A 197 10.34 2.13 5.97
C LEU A 197 10.11 3.62 5.70
N VAL A 198 8.88 4.10 5.50
CA VAL A 198 8.64 5.55 5.47
C VAL A 198 8.39 6.06 6.90
N LEU A 199 7.72 5.29 7.74
CA LEU A 199 7.51 5.67 9.14
C LEU A 199 8.83 5.86 9.90
N PHE A 200 9.74 4.88 9.85
CA PHE A 200 11.02 5.02 10.54
C PHE A 200 11.87 6.17 9.96
N PHE A 201 11.52 6.74 8.79
CA PHE A 201 12.32 7.77 8.08
C PHE A 201 12.16 9.07 8.73
N LEU A 202 10.90 9.39 8.83
CA LEU A 202 10.42 10.58 9.40
C LEU A 202 10.76 10.56 10.90
N ILE A 203 10.67 9.41 11.58
CA ILE A 203 11.10 9.28 12.98
C ILE A 203 12.63 9.43 13.15
N TRP A 204 13.43 8.67 12.40
CA TRP A 204 14.89 8.70 12.50
C TRP A 204 15.45 10.08 12.14
N THR A 205 14.98 10.67 11.04
CA THR A 205 15.39 12.00 10.57
C THR A 205 15.04 13.05 11.61
N ARG A 206 13.81 13.04 12.14
CA ARG A 206 13.40 13.95 13.22
C ARG A 206 14.31 13.82 14.44
N LYS A 207 14.60 12.59 14.89
CA LYS A 207 15.50 12.36 16.03
C LYS A 207 16.93 12.78 15.75
N ALA A 208 17.44 12.58 14.54
CA ALA A 208 18.79 13.00 14.16
C ALA A 208 18.92 14.53 14.20
N ILE A 209 17.89 15.26 13.76
CA ILE A 209 17.84 16.73 13.87
C ILE A 209 17.75 17.16 15.35
N LEU A 210 16.87 16.55 16.15
CA LEU A 210 16.72 16.89 17.57
C LEU A 210 17.99 16.60 18.39
N ALA A 211 18.76 15.59 18.00
CA ALA A 211 20.04 15.25 18.63
C ALA A 211 21.20 16.11 18.12
N ASP A 212 20.92 17.17 17.36
CA ASP A 212 21.87 18.12 16.77
C ASP A 212 23.04 17.41 16.08
N LYS A 213 22.72 16.36 15.31
CA LYS A 213 23.73 15.63 14.55
C LYS A 213 24.31 16.53 13.45
N GLN A 214 25.57 16.29 13.11
CA GLN A 214 26.24 17.03 12.05
C GLN A 214 25.43 16.99 10.74
N PRO A 215 25.33 18.10 9.98
CA PRO A 215 24.51 18.16 8.77
C PRO A 215 24.77 17.05 7.77
N ILE A 216 26.04 16.71 7.51
CA ILE A 216 26.41 15.66 6.56
C ILE A 216 25.87 14.29 6.98
N TYR A 217 25.82 13.99 8.28
CA TYR A 217 25.27 12.74 8.81
C TYR A 217 23.77 12.65 8.54
N ILE A 218 23.03 13.74 8.78
CA ILE A 218 21.59 13.82 8.52
C ILE A 218 21.32 13.63 7.03
N LEU A 219 22.07 14.35 6.18
CA LEU A 219 21.89 14.31 4.73
C LEU A 219 22.22 12.93 4.15
N LEU A 220 23.39 12.38 4.45
CA LEU A 220 23.78 11.05 3.96
C LEU A 220 22.85 9.96 4.47
N GLY A 221 22.54 9.95 5.78
CA GLY A 221 21.66 8.93 6.33
C GLY A 221 20.26 9.03 5.73
N ALA A 222 19.70 10.22 5.54
CA ALA A 222 18.41 10.40 4.88
C ALA A 222 18.46 9.92 3.41
N THR A 223 19.51 10.26 2.66
CA THR A 223 19.65 9.84 1.26
C THR A 223 19.80 8.33 1.12
N LEU A 224 20.64 7.69 1.94
CA LEU A 224 20.78 6.23 1.94
C LEU A 224 19.45 5.56 2.21
N TRP A 225 18.69 6.11 3.16
CA TRP A 225 17.45 5.49 3.58
C TRP A 225 16.32 5.66 2.55
N VAL A 226 16.17 6.86 1.97
CA VAL A 226 15.27 7.06 0.83
C VAL A 226 15.65 6.15 -0.35
N SER A 227 16.95 5.94 -0.59
CA SER A 227 17.41 5.03 -1.66
C SER A 227 17.01 3.58 -1.39
N VAL A 228 17.06 3.12 -0.13
CA VAL A 228 16.52 1.82 0.26
C VAL A 228 14.99 1.78 0.06
N CYS A 229 14.25 2.81 0.46
CA CYS A 229 12.81 2.87 0.24
C CYS A 229 12.43 2.79 -1.25
N ILE A 230 13.24 3.39 -2.14
CA ILE A 230 13.04 3.30 -3.61
C ILE A 230 13.20 1.87 -4.11
N LEU A 231 14.13 1.09 -3.54
CA LEU A 231 14.27 -0.34 -3.89
C LEU A 231 13.00 -1.12 -3.54
N PHE A 232 12.32 -0.76 -2.45
CA PHE A 232 11.06 -1.40 -2.06
C PHE A 232 9.88 -0.92 -2.89
N HIS A 233 9.82 0.37 -3.22
CA HIS A 233 8.85 0.89 -4.18
C HIS A 233 9.26 2.29 -4.69
N ILE A 234 9.16 2.53 -6.00
CA ILE A 234 9.55 3.79 -6.65
C ILE A 234 8.77 5.02 -6.17
N VAL A 235 7.57 4.85 -5.60
CA VAL A 235 6.78 5.96 -5.00
C VAL A 235 7.57 6.72 -3.93
N SER A 236 8.51 6.04 -3.26
CA SER A 236 9.42 6.66 -2.30
C SER A 236 10.32 7.73 -2.91
N GLY A 237 10.44 7.78 -4.24
CA GLY A 237 11.12 8.87 -4.96
C GLY A 237 10.52 10.24 -4.64
N TYR A 238 9.24 10.33 -4.25
CA TYR A 238 8.63 11.58 -3.81
C TYR A 238 9.13 12.06 -2.44
N LEU A 239 9.89 11.24 -1.68
CA LEU A 239 10.64 11.72 -0.51
C LEU A 239 11.83 12.62 -0.91
N ALA A 240 12.13 12.77 -2.20
CA ALA A 240 13.07 13.78 -2.70
C ALA A 240 12.72 15.20 -2.24
N PHE A 241 11.44 15.53 -2.00
CA PHE A 241 11.04 16.81 -1.41
C PHE A 241 11.59 16.99 0.01
N VAL A 242 11.62 15.92 0.81
CA VAL A 242 12.24 15.93 2.14
C VAL A 242 13.75 16.09 2.02
N LEU A 243 14.39 15.36 1.11
CA LEU A 243 15.85 15.49 0.87
C LEU A 243 16.24 16.90 0.42
N LEU A 244 15.46 17.50 -0.49
CA LEU A 244 15.65 18.87 -0.95
C LEU A 244 15.53 19.86 0.22
N TYR A 245 14.50 19.70 1.06
CA TYR A 245 14.35 20.51 2.27
C TYR A 245 15.56 20.39 3.20
N LEU A 246 15.98 19.16 3.50
CA LEU A 246 17.12 18.90 4.38
C LEU A 246 18.40 19.54 3.82
N TRP A 247 18.67 19.37 2.53
CA TRP A 247 19.82 19.97 1.87
C TRP A 247 19.78 21.49 1.92
N LEU A 248 18.64 22.10 1.59
CA LEU A 248 18.49 23.55 1.61
C LEU A 248 18.67 24.14 3.01
N ARG A 249 18.18 23.44 4.04
CA ARG A 249 18.14 23.92 5.42
C ARG A 249 19.41 23.64 6.21
N PHE A 250 19.96 22.44 6.13
CA PHE A 250 21.05 21.98 7.00
C PHE A 250 22.42 22.07 6.33
N SER A 251 22.51 22.04 5.00
CA SER A 251 23.81 22.17 4.34
C SER A 251 24.36 23.60 4.46
N PRO A 252 25.57 23.81 4.99
CA PRO A 252 26.26 25.11 4.95
C PRO A 252 26.38 25.63 3.52
N LYS A 253 26.37 26.95 3.34
CA LYS A 253 26.37 27.59 2.02
C LYS A 253 27.59 27.17 1.19
N GLU A 254 28.73 27.10 1.85
CA GLU A 254 30.05 26.76 1.31
C GLU A 254 30.12 25.28 0.91
N GLU A 255 29.33 24.42 1.55
CA GLU A 255 29.38 22.97 1.41
C GLU A 255 28.21 22.39 0.61
N LYS A 256 27.30 23.24 0.12
CA LYS A 256 26.07 22.79 -0.58
C LYS A 256 26.37 21.86 -1.74
N LEU A 257 27.31 22.23 -2.60
CA LEU A 257 27.67 21.40 -3.76
C LEU A 257 28.36 20.10 -3.32
N ARG A 258 29.26 20.17 -2.34
CA ARG A 258 29.98 18.98 -1.84
C ARG A 258 29.02 17.97 -1.21
N HIS A 259 28.11 18.43 -0.35
CA HIS A 259 27.10 17.58 0.24
C HIS A 259 26.15 16.99 -0.80
N LEU A 260 25.74 17.78 -1.81
CA LEU A 260 24.94 17.28 -2.92
C LEU A 260 25.66 16.14 -3.66
N LEU A 261 26.93 16.33 -4.02
CA LEU A 261 27.74 15.31 -4.68
C LEU A 261 27.87 14.04 -3.84
N TYR A 262 28.18 14.16 -2.54
CA TYR A 262 28.28 13.00 -1.65
C TYR A 262 26.96 12.25 -1.50
N CYS A 263 25.84 12.97 -1.35
CA CYS A 263 24.52 12.36 -1.27
C CYS A 263 24.15 11.68 -2.59
N SER A 264 24.37 12.34 -3.73
CA SER A 264 24.12 11.77 -5.05
C SER A 264 24.94 10.51 -5.28
N LEU A 265 26.24 10.50 -4.96
CA LEU A 265 27.10 9.32 -5.08
C LEU A 265 26.64 8.19 -4.16
N ALA A 266 26.31 8.49 -2.91
CA ALA A 266 25.85 7.50 -1.94
C ALA A 266 24.52 6.86 -2.38
N GLY A 267 23.52 7.68 -2.73
CA GLY A 267 22.22 7.20 -3.20
C GLY A 267 22.34 6.42 -4.51
N PHE A 268 23.10 6.96 -5.48
CA PHE A 268 23.38 6.25 -6.73
C PHE A 268 24.05 4.91 -6.50
N SER A 269 25.01 4.82 -5.57
CA SER A 269 25.68 3.55 -5.25
C SER A 269 24.69 2.49 -4.73
N VAL A 270 23.79 2.86 -3.82
CA VAL A 270 22.74 1.95 -3.32
C VAL A 270 21.82 1.48 -4.44
N LEU A 271 21.33 2.42 -5.26
CA LEU A 271 20.41 2.09 -6.36
C LEU A 271 21.08 1.26 -7.45
N VAL A 272 22.33 1.58 -7.82
CA VAL A 272 23.11 0.81 -8.79
C VAL A 272 23.36 -0.60 -8.27
N LEU A 273 23.77 -0.76 -7.01
CA LEU A 273 23.98 -2.09 -6.43
C LEU A 273 22.68 -2.89 -6.41
N GLY A 274 21.57 -2.27 -6.00
CA GLY A 274 20.25 -2.89 -5.96
C GLY A 274 19.75 -3.32 -7.34
N PHE A 275 19.73 -2.41 -8.32
CA PHE A 275 19.16 -2.69 -9.64
C PHE A 275 20.10 -3.44 -10.59
N SER A 276 21.42 -3.24 -10.51
CA SER A 276 22.36 -3.86 -11.46
C SER A 276 22.35 -5.39 -11.36
N TYR A 277 22.20 -5.93 -10.15
CA TYR A 277 22.04 -7.37 -9.98
C TYR A 277 20.87 -7.89 -10.82
N PHE A 278 19.70 -7.29 -10.69
CA PHE A 278 18.50 -7.77 -11.37
C PHE A 278 18.42 -7.39 -12.86
N LEU A 279 19.15 -6.35 -13.28
CA LEU A 279 19.23 -5.95 -14.68
C LEU A 279 20.21 -6.79 -15.49
N PHE A 280 21.29 -7.29 -14.87
CA PHE A 280 22.40 -7.90 -15.59
C PHE A 280 22.74 -9.32 -15.15
N PHE A 281 22.48 -9.70 -13.90
CA PHE A 281 22.99 -10.94 -13.32
C PHE A 281 21.90 -11.94 -12.93
N SER A 282 20.71 -11.47 -12.51
CA SER A 282 19.61 -12.37 -12.14
C SER A 282 19.10 -13.17 -13.34
N ASP A 283 18.49 -14.32 -13.04
CA ASP A 283 17.84 -15.18 -14.02
C ASP A 283 16.44 -15.56 -13.49
N PRO A 284 15.35 -14.95 -13.98
CA PRO A 284 15.28 -14.04 -15.12
C PRO A 284 15.84 -12.64 -14.80
N THR A 285 16.22 -11.89 -15.83
CA THR A 285 16.49 -10.45 -15.69
C THR A 285 15.19 -9.65 -15.65
N ILE A 286 15.25 -8.46 -15.07
CA ILE A 286 14.14 -7.49 -15.10
C ILE A 286 13.67 -7.24 -16.53
N ASP A 287 12.34 -7.31 -16.72
CA ASP A 287 11.70 -6.75 -17.89
C ASP A 287 11.73 -5.22 -17.81
N ARG A 288 12.45 -4.60 -18.74
CA ARG A 288 12.59 -3.14 -18.80
C ARG A 288 11.29 -2.47 -19.27
N GLN A 289 10.47 -3.15 -20.07
CA GLN A 289 9.27 -2.52 -20.63
C GLN A 289 8.13 -2.38 -19.63
N SER A 290 8.20 -3.09 -18.50
CA SER A 290 7.16 -3.09 -17.49
C SER A 290 7.31 -1.99 -16.41
N SER A 291 8.22 -1.02 -16.57
CA SER A 291 8.49 -0.02 -15.53
C SER A 291 7.76 1.30 -15.71
N HIS A 292 7.17 1.78 -14.63
CA HIS A 292 6.58 3.09 -14.50
C HIS A 292 7.59 4.24 -14.54
N ILE A 293 8.89 3.99 -14.41
CA ILE A 293 9.90 5.03 -14.66
C ILE A 293 9.96 5.34 -16.16
N LEU A 294 9.84 4.33 -17.02
CA LEU A 294 9.90 4.47 -18.48
C LEU A 294 8.53 4.81 -19.07
N HIS A 295 7.47 4.33 -18.43
CA HIS A 295 6.08 4.55 -18.82
C HIS A 295 5.25 5.04 -17.62
N PRO A 296 5.49 6.27 -17.14
CA PRO A 296 4.81 6.78 -15.96
C PRO A 296 3.31 6.90 -16.23
N PRO A 297 2.45 6.33 -15.37
CA PRO A 297 1.01 6.38 -15.54
C PRO A 297 0.49 7.74 -15.09
N PHE A 298 0.97 8.83 -15.68
CA PHE A 298 0.46 10.16 -15.33
C PHE A 298 -0.96 10.35 -15.83
N TYR A 299 -1.79 11.02 -15.03
CA TYR A 299 -3.08 11.49 -15.51
C TYR A 299 -2.88 12.41 -16.72
N PRO A 300 -3.70 12.27 -17.78
CA PRO A 300 -3.82 13.31 -18.78
C PRO A 300 -4.17 14.64 -18.09
N TRP A 301 -3.55 15.75 -18.48
CA TRP A 301 -3.74 17.06 -17.83
C TRP A 301 -5.22 17.45 -17.65
N ARG A 302 -6.08 17.10 -18.62
CA ARG A 302 -7.53 17.35 -18.57
C ARG A 302 -8.24 16.56 -17.46
N ARG A 303 -7.77 15.35 -17.13
CA ARG A 303 -8.32 14.50 -16.06
C ARG A 303 -7.85 14.94 -14.68
N MET A 304 -6.66 15.54 -14.57
CA MET A 304 -6.13 16.03 -13.29
C MET A 304 -7.06 17.05 -12.61
N ILE A 305 -7.82 17.84 -13.38
CA ILE A 305 -8.72 18.88 -12.86
C ILE A 305 -10.20 18.37 -12.80
N SER A 306 -10.44 17.09 -13.10
CA SER A 306 -11.79 16.56 -13.12
C SER A 306 -12.40 16.41 -11.72
N ILE A 307 -13.72 16.54 -11.64
CA ILE A 307 -14.48 16.29 -10.40
C ILE A 307 -14.29 14.83 -9.95
N GLY A 308 -14.22 13.89 -10.89
CA GLY A 308 -13.96 12.47 -10.60
C GLY A 308 -12.63 12.27 -9.90
N HIS A 309 -11.53 12.76 -10.47
CA HIS A 309 -10.21 12.67 -9.83
C HIS A 309 -10.18 13.37 -8.46
N THR A 310 -10.83 14.53 -8.34
CA THR A 310 -10.93 15.25 -7.06
C THR A 310 -11.67 14.40 -6.01
N LYS A 311 -12.79 13.77 -6.39
CA LYS A 311 -13.56 12.85 -5.53
C LYS A 311 -12.68 11.68 -5.09
N ASP A 312 -11.96 11.07 -6.02
CA ASP A 312 -11.10 9.91 -5.77
C ASP A 312 -9.96 10.25 -4.80
N PHE A 313 -9.25 11.35 -5.06
CA PHE A 313 -8.19 11.89 -4.20
C PHE A 313 -8.69 12.11 -2.75
N PHE A 314 -9.83 12.80 -2.60
CA PHE A 314 -10.39 13.03 -1.25
C PHE A 314 -10.90 11.75 -0.61
N SER A 315 -11.43 10.79 -1.37
CA SER A 315 -11.89 9.50 -0.86
C SER A 315 -10.73 8.69 -0.27
N VAL A 316 -9.59 8.68 -0.95
CA VAL A 316 -8.37 8.03 -0.49
C VAL A 316 -7.80 8.72 0.75
N LEU A 317 -7.70 10.06 0.74
CA LEU A 317 -7.25 10.80 1.92
C LEU A 317 -8.19 10.58 3.10
N TRP A 318 -9.49 10.47 2.84
CA TRP A 318 -10.48 10.16 3.87
C TRP A 318 -10.24 8.77 4.45
N TRP A 319 -10.12 7.75 3.60
CA TRP A 319 -9.85 6.37 4.04
C TRP A 319 -8.55 6.25 4.84
N ASN A 320 -7.45 6.75 4.28
CA ASN A 320 -6.12 6.51 4.83
C ASN A 320 -5.77 7.47 5.97
N CYS A 321 -6.16 8.74 5.87
CA CYS A 321 -5.57 9.82 6.66
C CYS A 321 -6.60 10.70 7.39
N PHE A 322 -7.90 10.41 7.30
CA PHE A 322 -8.96 11.35 7.73
C PHE A 322 -8.68 11.92 9.11
N LEU A 323 -8.56 11.09 10.15
CA LEU A 323 -8.44 11.59 11.51
C LEU A 323 -7.19 12.44 11.75
N PRO A 324 -5.96 11.96 11.46
CA PRO A 324 -4.77 12.79 11.67
C PRO A 324 -4.76 14.06 10.80
N ALA A 325 -5.23 13.99 9.56
CA ALA A 325 -5.36 15.17 8.69
C ALA A 325 -6.40 16.17 9.23
N TYR A 326 -7.54 15.67 9.71
CA TYR A 326 -8.62 16.49 10.27
C TYR A 326 -8.19 17.17 11.58
N PHE A 327 -7.41 16.48 12.41
CA PHE A 327 -6.81 17.06 13.60
C PHE A 327 -5.78 18.15 13.26
N CYS A 328 -4.90 17.91 12.28
CA CYS A 328 -3.97 18.93 11.78
C CYS A 328 -4.73 20.17 11.28
N LEU A 329 -5.83 19.97 10.54
CA LEU A 329 -6.68 21.06 10.07
C LEU A 329 -7.32 21.84 11.23
N ALA A 330 -7.77 21.16 12.28
CA ALA A 330 -8.31 21.84 13.46
C ALA A 330 -7.26 22.71 14.16
N VAL A 331 -6.02 22.23 14.28
CA VAL A 331 -4.92 23.00 14.87
C VAL A 331 -4.63 24.22 14.00
N PHE A 332 -4.59 24.06 12.67
CA PHE A 332 -4.41 25.17 11.73
C PHE A 332 -5.52 26.23 11.87
N LEU A 333 -6.79 25.82 11.98
CA LEU A 333 -7.92 26.74 12.04
C LEU A 333 -8.09 27.42 13.41
N TYR A 334 -7.93 26.67 14.51
CA TYR A 334 -8.29 27.12 15.86
C TYR A 334 -7.08 27.43 16.76
N GLN A 335 -5.86 27.03 16.37
CA GLN A 335 -4.65 27.16 17.19
C GLN A 335 -3.47 27.67 16.32
N LYS A 336 -3.71 28.73 15.55
CA LYS A 336 -2.77 29.29 14.57
C LYS A 336 -1.38 29.60 15.14
N ASP A 337 -1.30 30.07 16.38
CA ASP A 337 -0.01 30.39 17.01
C ASP A 337 0.77 29.13 17.33
N LYS A 338 0.10 28.08 17.83
CA LYS A 338 0.71 26.76 18.04
C LYS A 338 1.11 26.10 16.73
N TRP A 339 0.29 26.21 15.69
CA TRP A 339 0.63 25.77 14.34
C TRP A 339 1.95 26.40 13.86
N LYS A 340 2.04 27.73 13.93
CA LYS A 340 3.26 28.48 13.56
C LYS A 340 4.45 28.10 14.44
N GLN A 341 4.26 28.01 15.75
CA GLN A 341 5.32 27.67 16.71
C GLN A 341 5.90 26.28 16.40
N ILE A 342 5.06 25.26 16.27
CA ILE A 342 5.49 23.86 16.07
C ILE A 342 6.15 23.67 14.71
N LEU A 343 5.61 24.30 13.66
CA LEU A 343 6.16 24.23 12.31
C LEU A 343 7.32 25.22 12.08
N SER A 344 7.62 26.11 13.04
CA SER A 344 8.86 26.89 13.00
C SER A 344 10.08 25.99 13.19
N LEU A 345 9.91 24.88 13.91
CA LEU A 345 10.96 23.92 14.22
C LEU A 345 11.31 23.07 12.99
N PRO A 346 12.60 22.98 12.62
CA PRO A 346 13.01 22.34 11.37
C PRO A 346 12.72 20.84 11.33
N GLU A 347 12.82 20.16 12.47
CA GLU A 347 12.56 18.72 12.59
C GLU A 347 11.10 18.33 12.34
N ASN A 348 10.16 19.27 12.49
CA ASN A 348 8.73 19.01 12.23
C ASN A 348 8.35 19.37 10.78
N ARG A 349 9.11 20.25 10.12
CA ARG A 349 8.85 20.62 8.71
C ARG A 349 9.04 19.46 7.75
N ILE A 350 9.87 18.47 8.10
CA ILE A 350 10.06 17.27 7.27
C ILE A 350 8.72 16.58 6.95
N PHE A 351 7.76 16.58 7.88
CA PHE A 351 6.45 15.98 7.66
C PHE A 351 5.64 16.75 6.61
N LEU A 352 5.74 18.08 6.57
CA LEU A 352 5.08 18.89 5.54
C LEU A 352 5.64 18.63 4.15
N PHE A 353 6.97 18.51 4.02
CA PHE A 353 7.61 18.20 2.74
C PHE A 353 7.29 16.76 2.29
N SER A 354 7.15 15.82 3.23
CA SER A 354 6.66 14.47 2.94
C SER A 354 5.21 14.47 2.47
N ILE A 355 4.31 15.17 3.19
CA ILE A 355 2.91 15.37 2.79
C ILE A 355 2.81 16.02 1.42
N LEU A 356 3.64 17.01 1.13
CA LEU A 356 3.69 17.68 -0.18
C LEU A 356 4.09 16.69 -1.27
N GLY A 357 5.17 15.94 -1.09
CA GLY A 357 5.64 14.95 -2.06
C GLY A 357 4.56 13.91 -2.37
N PHE A 358 3.97 13.31 -1.34
CA PHE A 358 2.93 12.31 -1.53
C PHE A 358 1.61 12.90 -2.07
N THR A 359 1.21 14.10 -1.64
CA THR A 359 0.06 14.78 -2.26
C THR A 359 0.29 15.01 -3.76
N LEU A 360 1.50 15.42 -4.16
CA LEU A 360 1.84 15.57 -5.58
C LEU A 360 1.79 14.23 -6.32
N HIS A 361 2.26 13.15 -5.71
CA HIS A 361 2.11 11.80 -6.30
C HIS A 361 0.64 11.47 -6.54
N ALA A 362 -0.24 11.61 -5.55
CA ALA A 362 -1.66 11.28 -5.72
C ALA A 362 -2.39 12.16 -6.74
N LEU A 363 -1.97 13.43 -6.89
CA LEU A 363 -2.58 14.33 -7.86
C LEU A 363 -2.09 14.09 -9.29
N THR A 364 -0.92 13.46 -9.47
CA THR A 364 -0.28 13.31 -10.78
C THR A 364 -0.36 11.89 -11.33
N MET A 365 -0.33 10.87 -10.47
CA MET A 365 -0.37 9.47 -10.88
C MET A 365 -1.80 8.95 -10.99
N ASN A 366 -2.08 8.33 -12.14
CA ASN A 366 -3.33 7.64 -12.41
C ASN A 366 -3.32 6.26 -11.75
N PRO A 367 -4.28 5.95 -10.86
CA PRO A 367 -4.47 4.60 -10.34
C PRO A 367 -4.76 3.66 -11.52
N LEU A 368 -4.01 2.57 -11.61
CA LEU A 368 -4.10 1.61 -12.71
C LEU A 368 -5.29 0.68 -12.57
N LEU A 369 -5.60 0.27 -11.34
CA LEU A 369 -6.74 -0.54 -10.95
C LEU A 369 -7.97 0.32 -10.67
N GLY A 370 -7.75 1.60 -10.34
CA GLY A 370 -8.79 2.49 -9.84
C GLY A 370 -9.05 2.26 -8.35
N PHE A 371 -10.03 2.96 -7.78
CA PHE A 371 -10.39 2.80 -6.36
C PHE A 371 -11.60 1.87 -6.19
N PRO A 372 -11.60 0.98 -5.18
CA PRO A 372 -10.63 0.88 -4.08
C PRO A 372 -9.31 0.18 -4.41
N GLY A 373 -9.12 -0.45 -5.57
CA GLY A 373 -7.94 -1.27 -5.90
C GLY A 373 -6.57 -0.66 -5.56
N ASP A 374 -6.33 0.63 -5.83
CA ASP A 374 -5.04 1.31 -5.57
C ASP A 374 -5.00 2.12 -4.25
N TRP A 375 -5.85 1.77 -3.27
CA TRP A 375 -5.95 2.53 -2.01
C TRP A 375 -4.66 2.51 -1.16
N ASP A 376 -3.90 1.43 -1.28
CA ASP A 376 -2.75 1.02 -0.48
C ASP A 376 -1.45 1.72 -0.88
N ILE A 377 -1.28 2.02 -2.18
CA ILE A 377 -0.25 2.95 -2.72
C ILE A 377 -0.25 4.26 -1.91
N MET A 378 -1.45 4.68 -1.53
CA MET A 378 -1.72 5.93 -0.82
C MET A 378 -1.75 5.74 0.70
N GLY A 379 -1.70 4.50 1.18
CA GLY A 379 -1.58 4.15 2.60
C GLY A 379 -0.25 4.61 3.20
N VAL A 380 0.80 4.76 2.38
CA VAL A 380 2.09 5.36 2.79
C VAL A 380 1.91 6.79 3.32
N TYR A 381 0.90 7.52 2.84
CA TYR A 381 0.73 8.96 3.07
C TYR A 381 0.31 9.23 4.52
N TRP A 382 -0.45 8.28 5.06
CA TRP A 382 -0.94 8.32 6.42
C TRP A 382 0.19 8.45 7.43
N THR A 383 1.37 7.88 7.19
CA THR A 383 2.53 7.99 8.09
C THR A 383 2.90 9.44 8.39
N SER A 384 2.89 10.31 7.36
CA SER A 384 3.31 11.71 7.50
C SER A 384 2.27 12.54 8.25
N PHE A 385 0.99 12.31 7.94
CA PHE A 385 -0.12 12.94 8.66
C PHE A 385 -0.19 12.46 10.11
N ALA A 386 -0.03 11.16 10.37
CA ALA A 386 -0.10 10.58 11.70
C ALA A 386 1.03 11.10 12.60
N LEU A 387 2.26 11.21 12.08
CA LEU A 387 3.39 11.79 12.84
C LEU A 387 3.18 13.28 13.14
N LEU A 388 2.74 14.07 12.16
CA LEU A 388 2.46 15.48 12.38
C LEU A 388 1.29 15.67 13.35
N GLY A 389 0.22 14.90 13.19
CA GLY A 389 -0.93 14.85 14.08
C GLY A 389 -0.51 14.47 15.50
N TRP A 390 0.37 13.49 15.67
CA TRP A 390 0.94 13.10 16.96
C TRP A 390 1.73 14.22 17.63
N VAL A 391 2.58 14.95 16.88
CA VAL A 391 3.27 16.13 17.41
C VAL A 391 2.27 17.17 17.89
N PHE A 392 1.26 17.50 17.08
CA PHE A 392 0.23 18.45 17.49
C PHE A 392 -0.60 17.96 18.68
N TRP A 393 -0.85 16.66 18.77
CA TRP A 393 -1.68 16.07 19.82
C TRP A 393 -1.07 16.32 21.19
N LYS A 394 0.26 16.14 21.28
CA LYS A 394 1.04 16.41 22.49
C LYS A 394 1.10 17.89 22.86
N GLU A 395 1.29 18.75 21.88
CA GLU A 395 1.52 20.19 22.11
C GLU A 395 0.23 21.00 22.32
N VAL A 396 -0.93 20.43 21.99
CA VAL A 396 -2.25 21.07 22.09
C VAL A 396 -3.27 20.16 22.79
N PRO A 397 -3.02 19.77 24.06
CA PRO A 397 -3.83 18.76 24.76
C PRO A 397 -5.30 19.18 24.94
N SER A 398 -5.57 20.49 25.08
CA SER A 398 -6.93 21.01 25.21
C SER A 398 -7.79 20.79 23.96
N LEU A 399 -7.18 20.83 22.77
CA LEU A 399 -7.86 20.51 21.52
C LEU A 399 -7.93 19.01 21.29
N ALA A 400 -6.84 18.29 21.55
CA ALA A 400 -6.76 16.83 21.47
C ALA A 400 -7.88 16.15 22.27
N PHE A 401 -8.13 16.62 23.49
CA PHE A 401 -9.19 16.11 24.34
C PHE A 401 -10.58 16.17 23.68
N ARG A 402 -10.86 17.25 22.93
CA ARG A 402 -12.16 17.44 22.25
C ARG A 402 -12.38 16.49 21.07
N PHE A 403 -11.31 15.85 20.59
CA PHE A 403 -11.33 14.84 19.54
C PHE A 403 -11.57 13.41 20.05
N LEU A 404 -11.60 13.17 21.36
CA LEU A 404 -11.78 11.81 21.91
C LEU A 404 -13.05 11.10 21.41
N PRO A 405 -14.24 11.73 21.31
CA PRO A 405 -15.40 11.06 20.73
C PRO A 405 -15.19 10.68 19.26
N LEU A 406 -14.53 11.55 18.48
CA LEU A 406 -14.23 11.29 17.08
C LEU A 406 -13.21 10.16 16.93
N LEU A 407 -12.19 10.12 17.78
CA LEU A 407 -11.20 9.05 17.87
C LEU A 407 -11.86 7.69 18.15
N ALA A 408 -12.81 7.66 19.09
CA ALA A 408 -13.57 6.46 19.43
C ALA A 408 -14.49 6.02 18.26
N PHE A 409 -15.18 6.97 17.62
CA PHE A 409 -15.97 6.70 16.42
C PHE A 409 -15.13 6.08 15.31
N THR A 410 -13.98 6.67 15.00
CA THR A 410 -13.07 6.12 13.97
C THR A 410 -12.51 4.77 14.36
N GLY A 411 -12.25 4.51 15.66
CA GLY A 411 -11.82 3.20 16.13
C GLY A 411 -12.88 2.13 15.93
N ILE A 412 -14.16 2.45 16.19
CA ILE A 412 -15.27 1.54 15.94
C ILE A 412 -15.44 1.26 14.44
N LEU A 413 -15.39 2.32 13.61
CA LEU A 413 -15.44 2.15 12.15
C LEU A 413 -14.28 1.30 11.64
N PHE A 414 -13.08 1.51 12.17
CA PHE A 414 -11.89 0.74 11.82
C PHE A 414 -12.11 -0.74 12.12
N VAL A 415 -12.61 -1.08 13.32
CA VAL A 415 -12.91 -2.46 13.70
C VAL A 415 -13.92 -3.10 12.74
N TRP A 416 -15.04 -2.43 12.43
CA TRP A 416 -16.03 -3.01 11.51
C TRP A 416 -15.52 -3.12 10.09
N ASN A 417 -14.74 -2.15 9.63
CA ASN A 417 -14.12 -2.23 8.31
C ASN A 417 -13.14 -3.41 8.25
N ALA A 418 -12.30 -3.62 9.27
CA ALA A 418 -11.43 -4.80 9.35
C ALA A 418 -12.24 -6.10 9.31
N GLN A 419 -13.35 -6.17 10.05
CA GLN A 419 -14.25 -7.33 10.01
C GLN A 419 -14.82 -7.59 8.61
N THR A 420 -15.35 -6.56 7.95
CA THR A 420 -15.88 -6.70 6.59
C THR A 420 -14.80 -7.09 5.59
N LEU A 421 -13.60 -6.52 5.70
CA LEU A 421 -12.48 -6.79 4.80
C LEU A 421 -11.77 -8.12 5.10
N SER A 422 -12.06 -8.75 6.24
CA SER A 422 -11.58 -10.11 6.55
C SER A 422 -12.34 -11.22 5.85
N ILE A 423 -13.44 -10.88 5.18
CA ILE A 423 -14.23 -11.84 4.42
C ILE A 423 -13.70 -11.87 2.99
N VAL A 424 -13.19 -13.04 2.58
CA VAL A 424 -12.86 -13.33 1.18
C VAL A 424 -14.14 -13.72 0.45
N PRO A 425 -14.47 -13.10 -0.69
CA PRO A 425 -15.54 -13.59 -1.55
C PRO A 425 -15.26 -15.03 -2.02
N GLU A 426 -16.28 -15.88 -2.01
CA GLU A 426 -16.14 -17.31 -2.37
C GLU A 426 -15.59 -17.50 -3.80
N ASP A 427 -16.01 -16.64 -4.73
CA ASP A 427 -15.55 -16.65 -6.12
C ASP A 427 -14.04 -16.36 -6.24
N ASP A 428 -13.55 -15.37 -5.49
CA ASP A 428 -12.13 -14.97 -5.53
C ASP A 428 -11.24 -16.08 -4.94
N GLU A 429 -11.63 -16.68 -3.81
CA GLU A 429 -10.88 -17.78 -3.21
C GLU A 429 -10.87 -19.01 -4.12
N SER A 430 -12.01 -19.31 -4.76
CA SER A 430 -12.10 -20.39 -5.74
C SER A 430 -11.20 -20.14 -6.95
N GLU A 431 -11.16 -18.91 -7.47
CA GLU A 431 -10.26 -18.51 -8.55
C GLU A 431 -8.80 -18.64 -8.15
N ARG A 432 -8.43 -18.24 -6.93
CA ARG A 432 -7.06 -18.35 -6.40
C ARG A 432 -6.61 -19.80 -6.31
N VAL A 433 -7.40 -20.67 -5.70
CA VAL A 433 -7.07 -22.09 -5.53
C VAL A 433 -6.93 -22.76 -6.91
N PHE A 434 -7.88 -22.52 -7.81
CA PHE A 434 -7.81 -23.06 -9.16
C PHE A 434 -6.59 -22.56 -9.93
N THR A 435 -6.28 -21.27 -9.83
CA THR A 435 -5.08 -20.68 -10.45
C THR A 435 -3.79 -21.29 -9.88
N LYS A 436 -3.74 -21.56 -8.57
CA LYS A 436 -2.59 -22.23 -7.93
C LYS A 436 -2.33 -23.61 -8.56
N GLU A 437 -3.38 -24.42 -8.74
CA GLU A 437 -3.28 -25.74 -9.39
C GLU A 437 -2.77 -25.63 -10.83
N LEU A 438 -3.28 -24.65 -11.59
CA LEU A 438 -2.83 -24.39 -12.96
C LEU A 438 -1.36 -23.97 -13.02
N VAL A 439 -0.89 -23.13 -12.09
CA VAL A 439 0.53 -22.73 -12.01
C VAL A 439 1.42 -23.94 -11.75
N VAL A 440 1.02 -24.86 -10.87
CA VAL A 440 1.77 -26.10 -10.60
C VAL A 440 1.87 -26.94 -11.87
N ALA A 441 0.73 -27.26 -12.49
CA ALA A 441 0.70 -28.05 -13.72
C ALA A 441 1.50 -27.40 -14.85
N TYR A 442 1.37 -26.08 -15.01
CA TYR A 442 2.12 -25.31 -16.01
C TYR A 442 3.63 -25.38 -15.77
N SER A 443 4.07 -25.19 -14.52
CA SER A 443 5.48 -25.16 -14.14
C SER A 443 6.14 -26.53 -14.33
N GLU A 444 5.43 -27.62 -14.04
CA GLU A 444 5.91 -28.99 -14.27
C GLU A 444 6.08 -29.29 -15.77
N LEU A 445 5.11 -28.88 -16.59
CA LEU A 445 5.12 -29.12 -18.04
C LEU A 445 6.16 -28.26 -18.77
N ASN A 446 6.30 -26.98 -18.40
CA ASN A 446 7.06 -26.00 -19.19
C ASN A 446 8.38 -25.55 -18.54
N GLY A 447 8.64 -25.90 -17.27
CA GLY A 447 9.79 -25.42 -16.51
C GLY A 447 11.13 -25.70 -17.20
N LYS A 448 11.30 -26.87 -17.83
CA LYS A 448 12.51 -27.21 -18.61
C LYS A 448 12.68 -26.31 -19.83
N LYS A 449 11.61 -26.08 -20.60
CA LYS A 449 11.64 -25.20 -21.77
C LYS A 449 11.99 -23.76 -21.35
N ILE A 450 11.29 -23.25 -20.34
CA ILE A 450 11.52 -21.90 -19.81
C ILE A 450 12.95 -21.76 -19.28
N GLY A 451 13.45 -22.76 -18.55
CA GLY A 451 14.83 -22.77 -18.05
C GLY A 451 15.89 -22.67 -19.15
N SER A 452 15.60 -23.17 -20.36
CA SER A 452 16.50 -23.13 -21.51
C SER A 452 16.51 -21.80 -22.28
N LEU A 453 15.52 -20.92 -22.05
CA LEU A 453 15.45 -19.62 -22.72
C LEU A 453 16.53 -18.67 -22.21
N PRO A 454 16.93 -17.66 -23.01
CA PRO A 454 17.76 -16.57 -22.52
C PRO A 454 17.11 -15.86 -21.32
N LYS A 455 17.91 -15.45 -20.34
CA LYS A 455 17.46 -14.78 -19.10
C LYS A 455 16.52 -13.58 -19.32
N GLY A 456 16.68 -12.86 -20.42
CA GLY A 456 15.83 -11.71 -20.78
C GLY A 456 14.47 -12.07 -21.36
N ASP A 457 14.32 -13.31 -21.83
CA ASP A 457 13.13 -13.79 -22.52
C ASP A 457 12.21 -14.58 -21.56
N LYS A 458 12.79 -15.19 -20.51
CA LYS A 458 12.09 -16.10 -19.59
C LYS A 458 10.82 -15.53 -18.97
N LYS A 459 10.89 -14.33 -18.40
CA LYS A 459 9.76 -13.73 -17.66
C LYS A 459 8.60 -13.37 -18.57
N PHE A 460 8.89 -12.73 -19.71
CA PHE A 460 7.84 -12.38 -20.67
C PHE A 460 7.23 -13.63 -21.31
N PHE A 461 8.07 -14.61 -21.69
CA PHE A 461 7.62 -15.87 -22.23
C PHE A 461 6.71 -16.62 -21.24
N SER A 462 7.14 -16.80 -19.98
CA SER A 462 6.39 -17.57 -19.00
C SER A 462 5.01 -16.96 -18.74
N LYS A 463 4.92 -15.63 -18.64
CA LYS A 463 3.65 -14.93 -18.42
C LYS A 463 2.69 -15.05 -19.60
N MET A 464 3.18 -14.82 -20.82
CA MET A 464 2.34 -14.91 -22.02
C MET A 464 1.90 -16.35 -22.30
N ASP A 465 2.80 -17.33 -22.19
CA ASP A 465 2.48 -18.73 -22.42
C ASP A 465 1.57 -19.29 -21.31
N PHE A 466 1.78 -18.89 -20.05
CA PHE A 466 0.88 -19.21 -18.95
C PHE A 466 -0.52 -18.62 -19.16
N PHE A 467 -0.62 -17.36 -19.62
CA PHE A 467 -1.90 -16.74 -19.95
C PHE A 467 -2.69 -17.59 -20.95
N PHE A 468 -2.09 -18.01 -22.07
CA PHE A 468 -2.79 -18.86 -23.04
C PHE A 468 -3.13 -20.24 -22.48
N PHE A 469 -2.24 -20.84 -21.70
CA PHE A 469 -2.49 -22.11 -21.01
C PHE A 469 -3.69 -22.02 -20.07
N LYS A 470 -3.72 -21.02 -19.19
CA LYS A 470 -4.82 -20.73 -18.26
C LYS A 470 -6.11 -20.47 -19.04
N ALA A 471 -6.08 -19.55 -20.01
CA ALA A 471 -7.26 -19.18 -20.79
C ALA A 471 -7.88 -20.39 -21.48
N TYR A 472 -7.08 -21.26 -22.11
CA TYR A 472 -7.55 -22.47 -22.76
C TYR A 472 -8.27 -23.40 -21.76
N LEU A 473 -7.62 -23.75 -20.66
CA LEU A 473 -8.17 -24.68 -19.66
C LEU A 473 -9.40 -24.12 -18.94
N VAL A 474 -9.45 -22.80 -18.73
CA VAL A 474 -10.64 -22.14 -18.19
C VAL A 474 -11.77 -22.21 -19.22
N THR A 475 -11.52 -21.90 -20.49
CA THR A 475 -12.55 -21.94 -21.54
C THR A 475 -13.13 -23.34 -21.72
N GLU A 476 -12.33 -24.40 -21.62
CA GLU A 476 -12.82 -25.78 -21.67
C GLU A 476 -13.88 -26.06 -20.60
N ARG A 477 -13.83 -25.37 -19.46
CA ARG A 477 -14.75 -25.53 -18.32
C ARG A 477 -15.95 -24.60 -18.34
N ILE A 478 -15.93 -23.56 -19.17
CA ILE A 478 -17.11 -22.70 -19.37
C ILE A 478 -18.22 -23.57 -19.95
N CYS A 479 -19.46 -23.37 -19.51
CA CYS A 479 -20.61 -24.07 -20.06
C CYS A 479 -20.69 -23.90 -21.60
N PRO A 480 -21.27 -24.85 -22.35
CA PRO A 480 -21.32 -24.75 -23.81
C PRO A 480 -21.96 -23.45 -24.31
N PHE A 481 -21.30 -22.78 -25.26
CA PHE A 481 -21.80 -21.61 -25.99
C PHE A 481 -21.30 -21.66 -27.44
N SER A 482 -21.95 -20.93 -28.34
CA SER A 482 -21.75 -21.02 -29.80
C SER A 482 -20.30 -20.86 -30.25
N GLU A 483 -19.55 -19.95 -29.62
CA GLU A 483 -18.19 -19.58 -30.01
C GLU A 483 -17.11 -20.35 -29.23
N LYS A 484 -17.47 -21.28 -28.34
CA LYS A 484 -16.53 -21.95 -27.43
C LYS A 484 -15.40 -22.66 -28.16
N GLU A 485 -15.73 -23.54 -29.11
CA GLU A 485 -14.75 -24.32 -29.88
C GLU A 485 -13.84 -23.43 -30.73
N GLN A 486 -14.38 -22.34 -31.26
CA GLN A 486 -13.59 -21.36 -31.99
C GLN A 486 -12.56 -20.70 -31.08
N ILE A 487 -12.96 -20.24 -29.89
CA ILE A 487 -12.05 -19.62 -28.92
C ILE A 487 -10.97 -20.62 -28.47
N LEU A 488 -11.34 -21.88 -28.20
CA LEU A 488 -10.38 -22.93 -27.84
C LEU A 488 -9.34 -23.17 -28.92
N SER A 489 -9.79 -23.26 -30.18
CA SER A 489 -8.90 -23.41 -31.34
C SER A 489 -7.97 -22.21 -31.52
N GLU A 490 -8.50 -20.98 -31.39
CA GLU A 490 -7.72 -19.74 -31.47
C GLU A 490 -6.66 -19.68 -30.36
N LEU A 491 -7.02 -19.96 -29.10
CA LEU A 491 -6.10 -19.95 -27.95
C LEU A 491 -4.99 -20.99 -28.11
N LYS A 492 -5.34 -22.21 -28.53
CA LYS A 492 -4.36 -23.28 -28.77
C LYS A 492 -3.40 -22.92 -29.90
N SER A 493 -3.92 -22.44 -31.02
CA SER A 493 -3.13 -22.02 -32.18
C SER A 493 -2.17 -20.87 -31.83
N LEU A 494 -2.65 -19.84 -31.12
CA LEU A 494 -1.83 -18.72 -30.67
C LEU A 494 -0.71 -19.18 -29.72
N ARG A 495 -1.01 -20.11 -28.82
CA ARG A 495 0.01 -20.66 -27.91
C ARG A 495 1.09 -21.43 -28.68
N GLU A 496 0.69 -22.33 -29.58
CA GLU A 496 1.62 -23.10 -30.41
C GLU A 496 2.47 -22.19 -31.30
N GLU A 497 1.86 -21.16 -31.91
CA GLU A 497 2.55 -20.14 -32.69
C GLU A 497 3.58 -19.39 -31.82
N PHE A 498 3.19 -18.94 -30.63
CA PHE A 498 4.06 -18.23 -29.70
C PHE A 498 5.27 -19.08 -29.30
N GLN A 499 5.03 -20.34 -28.91
CA GLN A 499 6.08 -21.27 -28.53
C GLN A 499 7.06 -21.55 -29.68
N SER A 500 6.52 -21.78 -30.89
CA SER A 500 7.31 -22.00 -32.11
C SER A 500 8.12 -20.77 -32.52
N ALA A 501 7.57 -19.57 -32.33
CA ALA A 501 8.26 -18.33 -32.64
C ALA A 501 9.52 -18.11 -31.77
N TYR A 502 9.50 -18.54 -30.51
CA TYR A 502 10.70 -18.54 -29.66
C TYR A 502 11.72 -19.57 -30.11
N ASP A 503 11.27 -20.79 -30.47
CA ASP A 503 12.16 -21.85 -30.97
C ASP A 503 12.84 -21.42 -32.30
N ARG A 504 12.13 -20.65 -33.13
CA ARG A 504 12.62 -20.11 -34.42
C ARG A 504 13.28 -18.73 -34.31
N LYS A 505 13.35 -18.12 -33.12
CA LYS A 505 13.83 -16.75 -32.87
C LYS A 505 13.06 -15.64 -33.62
N LEU A 506 11.83 -15.93 -34.06
CA LEU A 506 10.91 -14.97 -34.70
C LEU A 506 10.35 -13.96 -33.70
N ALA A 507 10.38 -14.25 -32.40
CA ALA A 507 9.90 -13.33 -31.36
C ALA A 507 10.61 -11.96 -31.34
N LYS A 508 11.76 -11.82 -32.00
CA LYS A 508 12.49 -10.55 -32.17
C LYS A 508 12.08 -9.75 -33.40
N ASP A 509 11.31 -10.35 -34.31
CA ASP A 509 10.74 -9.67 -35.47
C ASP A 509 9.59 -8.77 -35.01
N LYS A 510 9.76 -7.45 -35.16
CA LYS A 510 8.78 -6.44 -34.75
C LYS A 510 7.46 -6.56 -35.51
N THR A 511 7.50 -6.98 -36.78
CA THR A 511 6.31 -7.11 -37.63
C THR A 511 5.49 -8.30 -37.16
N TRP A 512 6.12 -9.47 -37.02
CA TRP A 512 5.45 -10.65 -36.48
C TRP A 512 4.93 -10.40 -35.06
N TYR A 513 5.75 -9.81 -34.19
CA TYR A 513 5.37 -9.54 -32.80
C TYR A 513 4.14 -8.63 -32.72
N LYS A 514 4.10 -7.54 -33.51
CA LYS A 514 2.96 -6.63 -33.54
C LYS A 514 1.68 -7.32 -34.04
N ASP A 515 1.78 -8.11 -35.10
CA ASP A 515 0.65 -8.88 -35.64
C ASP A 515 0.14 -9.89 -34.60
N PHE A 516 1.04 -10.66 -34.01
CA PHE A 516 0.75 -11.65 -32.98
C PHE A 516 0.04 -11.01 -31.78
N ILE A 517 0.58 -9.93 -31.22
CA ILE A 517 -0.03 -9.24 -30.06
C ILE A 517 -1.41 -8.67 -30.41
N THR A 518 -1.61 -8.20 -31.64
CA THR A 518 -2.93 -7.72 -32.09
C THR A 518 -3.95 -8.85 -32.06
N ARG A 519 -3.64 -9.99 -32.69
CA ARG A 519 -4.51 -11.19 -32.68
C ARG A 519 -4.72 -11.73 -31.26
N ALA A 520 -3.66 -11.81 -30.45
CA ALA A 520 -3.76 -12.23 -29.06
C ALA A 520 -4.68 -11.33 -28.24
N THR A 521 -4.64 -10.01 -28.46
CA THR A 521 -5.50 -9.04 -27.77
C THR A 521 -6.96 -9.19 -28.19
N GLU A 522 -7.22 -9.42 -29.48
CA GLU A 522 -8.57 -9.68 -29.99
C GLU A 522 -9.16 -10.96 -29.40
N THR A 523 -8.40 -12.07 -29.41
CA THR A 523 -8.83 -13.35 -28.81
C THR A 523 -9.01 -13.21 -27.29
N ASN A 524 -8.12 -12.52 -26.58
CA ASN A 524 -8.29 -12.22 -25.16
C ASN A 524 -9.58 -11.44 -24.89
N THR A 525 -9.91 -10.46 -25.74
CA THR A 525 -11.15 -9.69 -25.61
C THR A 525 -12.38 -10.58 -25.76
N LYS A 526 -12.38 -11.53 -26.71
CA LYS A 526 -13.45 -12.52 -26.86
C LYS A 526 -13.54 -13.44 -25.63
N TYR A 527 -12.40 -13.95 -25.17
CA TYR A 527 -12.29 -14.80 -23.98
C TYR A 527 -12.89 -14.11 -22.75
N VAL A 528 -12.45 -12.89 -22.41
CA VAL A 528 -12.96 -12.13 -21.26
C VAL A 528 -14.45 -11.86 -21.36
N LYS A 529 -14.98 -11.55 -22.56
CA LYS A 529 -16.43 -11.40 -22.77
C LYS A 529 -17.17 -12.71 -22.52
N SER A 530 -16.62 -13.84 -22.97
CA SER A 530 -17.22 -15.16 -22.75
C SER A 530 -17.28 -15.55 -21.28
N LEU A 531 -16.24 -15.23 -20.50
CA LEU A 531 -16.21 -15.44 -19.05
C LEU A 531 -17.28 -14.65 -18.31
N LYS A 532 -17.50 -13.38 -18.72
CA LYS A 532 -18.52 -12.53 -18.10
C LYS A 532 -19.94 -12.98 -18.45
N ALA A 533 -20.13 -13.53 -19.64
CA ALA A 533 -21.45 -13.91 -20.14
C ALA A 533 -21.89 -15.32 -19.73
N ASN A 534 -20.95 -16.22 -19.42
CA ASN A 534 -21.23 -17.65 -19.23
C ASN A 534 -20.66 -18.15 -17.90
N LYS A 535 -21.36 -19.10 -17.27
CA LYS A 535 -20.92 -19.72 -16.01
C LYS A 535 -19.87 -20.81 -16.26
N LEU A 536 -19.03 -21.05 -15.25
CA LEU A 536 -18.21 -22.27 -15.20
C LEU A 536 -19.13 -23.47 -14.90
N CYS A 537 -19.00 -24.53 -15.68
CA CYS A 537 -19.76 -25.77 -15.50
C CYS A 537 -19.02 -26.78 -14.60
N HIS A 538 -17.69 -26.63 -14.43
CA HIS A 538 -16.84 -27.52 -13.63
C HIS A 538 -15.79 -26.72 -12.85
N HIS A 539 -15.81 -26.82 -11.50
CA HIS A 539 -14.93 -26.05 -10.61
C HIS A 539 -13.68 -26.81 -10.10
N ARG A 540 -13.52 -28.10 -10.41
CA ARG A 540 -12.36 -28.91 -9.99
C ARG A 540 -11.57 -29.43 -11.19
N LEU A 541 -10.25 -29.53 -11.02
CA LEU A 541 -9.33 -30.07 -12.03
C LEU A 541 -9.50 -31.56 -12.30
#